data_AF-A0A259BDN5-F1
#
_entry.id   AF-A0A259BDN5-F1
#
_cell.length_a   1.000
_cell.length_b   1.000
_cell.length_c   1.000
_cell.angle_alpha   90.00
_cell.angle_beta   90.00
_cell.angle_gamma   90.00
#
_symmetry.space_group_name_H-M   'P 1'
#
loop_
_entity.id
_entity.type
_entity.pdbx_description
1 polymer ?
#
loop_
_entity_poly.entity_id
_entity_poly.type
_entity_poly.pdbx_seq_one_letter_code
_entity_poly.pdbx_strand_id
1 'polypeptide(L)'
;DETGYLVGDTAALAEQMKVSPKEVESVLRLIQTFEPTGVGARTLSECLALQLRERNRCDPAMEALLANLERHALCMCFLSDCRLTRCV
;
A
#
# COMPACT_ATOMS: atom_id res chain seq x y z
N ASP A 1 10.25 -1.56 8.56
CA ASP A 1 11.34 -0.55 8.42
C ASP A 1 10.98 0.67 9.27
N GLU A 2 11.75 1.76 9.21
CA GLU A 2 11.41 3.02 9.90
C GLU A 2 10.23 3.78 9.25
N THR A 3 9.87 3.41 8.02
CA THR A 3 8.74 4.02 7.28
C THR A 3 7.41 3.30 7.54
N GLY A 4 7.42 2.19 8.29
CA GLY A 4 6.22 1.44 8.67
C GLY A 4 5.68 0.49 7.61
N TYR A 5 6.44 0.22 6.54
CA TYR A 5 6.06 -0.73 5.49
C TYR A 5 6.62 -2.13 5.78
N LEU A 6 5.89 -3.14 5.30
CA LEU A 6 6.39 -4.51 5.28
C LEU A 6 7.34 -4.68 4.10
N VAL A 7 8.63 -4.66 4.39
CA VAL A 7 9.70 -4.96 3.43
C VAL A 7 10.10 -6.42 3.61
N GLY A 8 9.58 -7.31 2.77
CA GLY A 8 9.90 -8.74 2.81
C GLY A 8 8.80 -9.62 2.25
N ASP A 9 9.14 -10.90 2.02
CA ASP A 9 8.20 -11.91 1.56
C ASP A 9 7.54 -12.62 2.76
N THR A 10 6.20 -12.57 2.80
CA THR A 10 5.40 -13.27 3.81
C THR A 10 5.56 -14.80 3.74
N ALA A 11 5.88 -15.36 2.56
CA ALA A 11 6.14 -16.79 2.41
C ALA A 11 7.46 -17.20 3.09
N ALA A 12 8.53 -16.43 2.86
CA ALA A 12 9.80 -16.63 3.56
C ALA A 12 9.65 -16.49 5.08
N LEU A 13 8.83 -15.55 5.55
CA LEU A 13 8.51 -15.40 6.97
C LEU A 13 7.76 -16.61 7.53
N ALA A 14 6.80 -17.15 6.78
CA ALA A 14 6.06 -18.35 7.16
C ALA A 14 7.00 -19.57 7.30
N GLU A 15 7.94 -19.75 6.37
CA GLU A 15 8.95 -20.81 6.43
C GLU A 15 9.88 -20.65 7.64
N GLN A 16 10.39 -19.44 7.89
CA GLN A 16 11.28 -19.17 9.02
C GLN A 16 10.60 -19.45 10.36
N MET A 17 9.33 -19.07 10.52
CA MET A 17 8.58 -19.30 11.74
C MET A 17 7.92 -20.68 11.82
N LYS A 18 8.01 -21.49 10.75
CA LYS A 18 7.35 -22.81 10.63
C LYS A 18 5.83 -22.75 10.86
N VAL A 19 5.20 -21.68 10.40
CA VAL A 19 3.75 -21.46 10.48
C VAL A 19 3.13 -21.54 9.08
N SER A 20 1.81 -21.67 9.00
CA SER A 20 1.15 -21.65 7.71
C SER A 20 1.16 -20.23 7.10
N PRO A 21 1.26 -20.08 5.77
CA PRO A 21 1.14 -18.77 5.11
C PRO A 21 -0.18 -18.06 5.46
N LYS A 22 -1.25 -18.82 5.66
CA LYS A 22 -2.56 -18.29 6.06
C LYS A 22 -2.54 -17.62 7.43
N GLU A 23 -1.79 -18.16 8.38
CA GLU A 23 -1.65 -17.55 9.71
C GLU A 23 -0.89 -16.23 9.62
N VAL A 24 0.20 -16.20 8.85
CA VAL A 24 0.96 -14.96 8.60
C VAL A 24 0.07 -13.90 7.97
N GLU A 25 -0.69 -14.23 6.94
CA GLU A 25 -1.62 -13.26 6.33
C GLU A 25 -2.72 -12.79 7.28
N SER A 26 -3.21 -13.67 8.16
CA SER A 26 -4.25 -13.33 9.12
C SER A 26 -3.74 -12.34 10.17
N VAL A 27 -2.53 -12.57 10.68
CA VAL A 27 -1.88 -11.66 11.62
C VAL A 27 -1.50 -10.35 10.92
N LEU A 28 -1.01 -10.41 9.68
CA LEU A 28 -0.70 -9.21 8.90
C LEU A 28 -1.93 -8.34 8.69
N ARG A 29 -3.08 -8.94 8.34
CA ARG A 29 -4.36 -8.21 8.24
C ARG A 29 -4.75 -7.55 9.55
N LEU A 30 -4.51 -8.20 10.69
CA LEU A 30 -4.76 -7.60 12.01
C LEU A 30 -3.83 -6.42 12.28
N ILE A 31 -2.52 -6.56 12.03
CA ILE A 31 -1.54 -5.48 12.21
C ILE A 31 -1.90 -4.27 11.34
N GLN A 32 -2.37 -4.49 10.11
CA GLN A 32 -2.79 -3.43 9.19
C GLN A 32 -4.00 -2.60 9.67
N THR A 33 -4.71 -3.06 10.71
CA THR A 33 -5.81 -2.32 11.36
C THR A 33 -5.38 -1.54 12.61
N PHE A 34 -4.12 -1.62 13.03
CA PHE A 34 -3.62 -0.87 14.19
C PHE A 34 -3.47 0.62 13.87
N GLU A 35 -3.50 1.48 14.90
CA GLU A 35 -3.22 2.91 14.74
C GLU A 35 -1.70 3.17 14.67
N PRO A 36 -1.20 3.85 13.60
CA PRO A 36 -1.94 4.39 12.46
C PRO A 36 -2.33 3.34 11.40
N THR A 37 -3.57 3.41 10.92
CA THR A 37 -4.10 2.47 9.93
C THR A 37 -3.24 2.41 8.67
N GLY A 38 -2.91 1.19 8.22
CA GLY A 38 -2.01 0.96 7.11
C GLY A 38 -0.56 0.65 7.48
N VAL A 39 -0.23 0.56 8.78
CA VAL A 39 1.06 0.01 9.24
C VAL A 39 1.22 -1.43 8.76
N GLY A 40 2.38 -1.76 8.19
CA GLY A 40 2.64 -3.06 7.58
C GLY A 40 1.99 -3.25 6.21
N ALA A 41 1.57 -2.18 5.54
CA ALA A 41 1.26 -2.23 4.11
C ALA A 41 2.52 -2.58 3.30
N ARG A 42 2.35 -3.23 2.14
CA ARG A 42 3.45 -3.55 1.21
C ARG A 42 3.65 -2.45 0.17
N THR A 43 2.60 -1.69 -0.11
CA THR A 43 2.63 -0.57 -1.05
C THR A 43 1.88 0.64 -0.50
N LEU A 44 2.20 1.83 -1.04
CA LEU A 44 1.47 3.06 -0.73
C LEU A 44 -0.02 2.95 -1.09
N SER A 45 -0.34 2.31 -2.21
CA SER A 45 -1.74 2.07 -2.61
C SER A 45 -2.49 1.20 -1.59
N GLU A 46 -1.85 0.15 -1.06
CA GLU A 46 -2.43 -0.69 -0.01
C GLU A 46 -2.65 0.11 1.29
N CYS A 47 -1.67 0.91 1.70
CA CYS A 47 -1.77 1.78 2.87
C CYS A 47 -2.95 2.77 2.75
N LEU A 48 -3.05 3.48 1.62
CA LEU A 48 -4.12 4.44 1.37
C LEU A 48 -5.49 3.77 1.24
N ALA A 49 -5.57 2.58 0.63
CA ALA A 49 -6.82 1.81 0.56
C ALA A 49 -7.35 1.47 1.95
N LEU A 50 -6.47 1.03 2.86
CA LEU A 50 -6.84 0.71 4.25
C LEU A 50 -7.35 1.97 4.98
N GLN A 51 -6.64 3.10 4.85
CA GLN A 51 -7.02 4.37 5.46
C GLN A 51 -8.34 4.95 4.93
N LEU A 52 -8.63 4.77 3.64
CA LEU A 52 -9.88 5.23 3.01
C LEU A 52 -11.06 4.33 3.35
N ARG A 53 -10.85 3.01 3.44
CA ARG A 53 -11.89 2.07 3.88
C ARG A 53 -12.30 2.33 5.32
N GLU A 54 -11.35 2.56 6.22
CA GLU A 54 -11.64 2.94 7.61
C GLU A 54 -12.48 4.22 7.69
N ARG A 55 -12.19 5.21 6.85
CA ARG A 55 -12.95 6.48 6.78
C ARG A 55 -14.26 6.37 6.00
N ASN A 56 -14.62 5.20 5.46
CA ASN A 56 -15.74 5.00 4.54
C ASN A 56 -15.72 5.95 3.33
N ARG A 57 -14.53 6.21 2.79
CA ARG A 57 -14.26 7.12 1.65
C ARG A 57 -13.57 6.42 0.47
N CYS A 58 -13.69 5.10 0.39
CA CYS A 58 -13.18 4.30 -0.72
C CYS A 58 -14.29 4.11 -1.76
N ASP A 59 -14.59 5.16 -2.52
CA ASP A 59 -15.53 5.09 -3.65
C ASP A 59 -14.84 4.55 -4.92
N PRO A 60 -15.60 4.14 -5.95
CA PRO A 60 -15.02 3.55 -7.16
C PRO A 60 -14.00 4.43 -7.89
N ALA A 61 -14.11 5.77 -7.79
CA ALA A 61 -13.13 6.67 -8.39
C ALA A 61 -11.82 6.66 -7.61
N MET A 62 -11.90 6.59 -6.28
CA MET A 62 -10.72 6.44 -5.42
C MET A 62 -10.02 5.09 -5.62
N GLU A 63 -10.78 4.00 -5.80
CA GLU A 63 -10.18 2.69 -6.15
C GLU A 63 -9.43 2.74 -7.49
N ALA A 64 -10.03 3.38 -8.51
CA ALA A 64 -9.40 3.58 -9.80
C ALA A 64 -8.13 4.45 -9.70
N LEU A 65 -8.13 5.46 -8.82
CA LEU A 65 -6.96 6.29 -8.56
C LEU A 65 -5.83 5.47 -7.91
N LEU A 66 -6.14 4.68 -6.89
CA LEU A 66 -5.16 3.85 -6.18
C LEU A 66 -4.55 2.77 -7.08
N ALA A 67 -5.36 2.18 -7.97
CA ALA A 67 -4.89 1.21 -8.96
C ALA A 67 -3.93 1.82 -10.00
N ASN A 68 -4.05 3.11 -10.27
CA ASN A 68 -3.18 3.84 -11.20
C ASN A 68 -2.06 4.62 -10.50
N LEU A 69 -2.01 4.64 -9.16
CA LEU A 69 -1.05 5.44 -8.40
C LEU A 69 0.41 5.07 -8.75
N GLU A 70 0.70 3.78 -8.93
CA GLU A 70 2.02 3.27 -9.32
C GLU A 70 2.43 3.75 -10.72
N ARG A 71 1.46 3.95 -11.63
CA ARG A 71 1.69 4.50 -12.97
C ARG A 71 2.13 5.96 -12.91
N HIS A 72 1.61 6.72 -11.96
CA HIS A 72 1.96 8.13 -11.77
C HIS A 72 3.22 8.34 -10.93
N ALA A 73 3.51 7.42 -9.99
CA ALA A 73 4.74 7.46 -9.18
C ALA A 73 6.03 7.23 -10.00
N LEU A 74 5.92 6.60 -11.18
CA LEU A 74 7.04 6.41 -12.11
C LEU A 74 7.43 7.68 -12.90
N CYS A 75 6.72 8.81 -12.73
CA CYS A 75 7.10 10.11 -13.33
C CYS A 75 7.82 11.03 -12.32
N MET A 76 8.57 10.48 -11.36
CA MET A 76 9.31 11.30 -10.40
C MET A 76 10.61 11.91 -10.96
N CYS A 77 10.97 11.62 -12.22
CA CYS A 77 12.05 12.31 -12.94
C CYS A 77 11.65 13.73 -13.43
N PHE A 78 10.39 14.16 -13.31
CA PHE A 78 9.88 15.37 -13.98
C PHE A 78 9.30 16.44 -13.03
N LEU A 79 9.72 16.48 -11.76
CA LEU A 79 9.18 17.44 -10.77
C LEU A 79 10.02 18.70 -10.56
N SER A 80 10.93 19.04 -11.48
CA SER A 80 11.56 20.37 -11.50
C SER A 80 11.12 21.28 -12.66
N ASP A 81 10.44 20.77 -13.71
CA ASP A 81 10.00 21.61 -14.85
C ASP A 81 8.97 20.94 -15.80
N CYS A 82 7.78 20.52 -15.32
CA CYS A 82 6.70 20.10 -16.23
C CYS A 82 5.48 21.03 -16.19
N ARG A 83 5.33 21.83 -17.24
CA ARG A 83 4.20 22.73 -17.49
C ARG A 83 3.00 21.91 -17.97
N LEU A 84 1.91 21.95 -17.20
CA LEU A 84 0.75 21.06 -17.21
C LEU A 84 -0.23 21.21 -18.40
N THR A 85 0.21 21.44 -19.63
CA THR A 85 -0.71 21.75 -20.76
C THR A 85 -0.54 20.90 -22.03
N ARG A 86 0.10 19.73 -21.99
CA ARG A 86 0.14 18.88 -23.20
C ARG A 86 0.37 17.39 -22.93
N CYS A 87 -0.62 16.72 -22.35
CA CYS A 87 -0.78 15.26 -22.47
C CYS A 87 -2.28 14.94 -22.54
N VAL A 88 -2.93 15.44 -23.61
CA VAL A 88 -4.05 14.79 -24.29
C VAL A 88 -3.65 14.71 -25.75
#